data_AF-A0A9X9MMK8-F1
#
_entry.id   AF-A0A9X9MMK8-F1
#
_cell.length_a   1.000
_cell.length_b   1.000
_cell.length_c   1.000
_cell.angle_alpha   90.00
_cell.angle_beta   90.00
_cell.angle_gamma   90.00
#
_symmetry.space_group_name_H-M   'P 1'
#
loop_
_entity.id
_entity.type
_entity.pdbx_description
1 polymer ?
#
loop_
_entity_poly.entity_id
_entity_poly.type
_entity_poly.pdbx_seq_one_letter_code
_entity_poly.pdbx_strand_id
1 'polypeptide(L)'
;MEKSLLRKNVLQKILRRSTMAKNQVARRLAKQKAKEERDQRKSDREGAIHHYRLHKDLVSKERLARREDWELAGLAPKRDVGNQKETYGAVDGQLIQGPKLTKEQSEERMKDFGGRFLSLFIGDRVVLLEGRDKGRIGKVIKIDRDRAECTVEGLNLIDVKLPQYMRAADPNDTRAVRTIEKAISIASVRLVYPLVDSETGVTREVIIKRLVNGPIFHDKHMRTARWARIVPGLNITIPWPKKEPPQHQDQAADTLRLDVDVKNFVPTLLTPPMPPSVIDELRNKYSKFRTRHDSEYIEKKMSEEAESLEQLSKAKLMRTPLKEAAQLQRKVKKAKGRDILTPDMLTKIGTIIAKTRGTSMPFTEIPKSQDPLTTSC
;
A
#
# COMPACT_ATOMS: atom_id res chain seq x y z
N MET A 1 -35.29 -20.38 -25.44
CA MET A 1 -33.84 -20.09 -25.28
C MET A 1 -33.47 -18.65 -25.65
N GLU A 2 -34.08 -18.05 -26.68
CA GLU A 2 -33.69 -16.72 -27.19
C GLU A 2 -33.91 -15.56 -26.20
N LYS A 3 -35.05 -15.50 -25.48
CA LYS A 3 -35.31 -14.48 -24.45
C LYS A 3 -34.28 -14.50 -23.31
N SER A 4 -33.79 -15.68 -22.93
CA SER A 4 -32.75 -15.83 -21.90
C SER A 4 -31.40 -15.30 -22.37
N LEU A 5 -31.02 -15.57 -23.62
CA LEU A 5 -29.81 -15.03 -24.23
C LEU A 5 -29.88 -13.50 -24.38
N LEU A 6 -31.04 -12.98 -24.81
CA LEU A 6 -31.28 -11.55 -24.89
C LEU A 6 -31.13 -10.88 -23.53
N ARG A 7 -31.73 -11.45 -22.47
CA ARG A 7 -31.60 -10.95 -21.09
C ARG A 7 -30.15 -10.89 -20.64
N LYS A 8 -29.36 -11.94 -20.90
CA LYS A 8 -27.93 -11.98 -20.56
C LYS A 8 -27.16 -10.87 -21.28
N ASN A 9 -27.44 -10.66 -22.58
CA ASN A 9 -26.79 -9.62 -23.37
C ASN A 9 -27.13 -8.21 -22.84
N VAL A 10 -28.40 -7.96 -22.48
CA VAL A 10 -28.84 -6.69 -21.88
C VAL A 10 -28.16 -6.43 -20.55
N LEU A 11 -28.14 -7.43 -19.65
CA LEU A 11 -27.45 -7.32 -18.36
C LEU A 11 -25.95 -7.05 -18.53
N GLN A 12 -25.30 -7.72 -19.49
CA GLN A 12 -23.91 -7.46 -19.82
C GLN A 12 -23.70 -6.02 -20.33
N LYS A 13 -24.60 -5.50 -21.18
CA LYS A 13 -24.54 -4.10 -21.65
C LYS A 13 -24.67 -3.11 -20.50
N ILE A 14 -25.61 -3.33 -19.57
CA ILE A 14 -25.81 -2.50 -18.39
C ILE A 14 -24.57 -2.52 -17.48
N LEU A 15 -24.04 -3.71 -17.20
CA LEU A 15 -22.82 -3.86 -16.40
C LEU A 15 -21.64 -3.15 -17.07
N ARG A 16 -21.47 -3.31 -18.39
CA ARG A 16 -20.43 -2.61 -19.18
C ARG A 16 -20.52 -1.10 -19.06
N ARG A 17 -21.73 -0.53 -19.03
CA ARG A 17 -21.92 0.90 -18.79
C ARG A 17 -21.40 1.33 -17.42
N SER A 18 -21.76 0.56 -16.38
CA SER A 18 -21.32 0.84 -15.01
C SER A 18 -19.80 0.69 -14.83
N THR A 19 -19.18 -0.33 -15.44
CA THR A 19 -17.74 -0.56 -15.37
C THR A 19 -16.98 0.50 -16.16
N MET A 20 -17.48 0.91 -17.33
CA MET A 20 -16.91 2.02 -18.10
C MET A 20 -16.92 3.33 -17.30
N ALA A 21 -18.03 3.64 -16.63
CA ALA A 21 -18.11 4.81 -15.75
C ALA A 21 -17.12 4.72 -14.58
N LYS A 22 -16.97 3.55 -13.95
CA LYS A 22 -16.00 3.33 -12.85
C LYS A 22 -14.57 3.55 -13.34
N ASN A 23 -14.24 2.99 -14.50
CA ASN A 23 -12.92 3.14 -15.11
C ASN A 23 -12.62 4.60 -15.48
N GLN A 24 -13.61 5.36 -15.95
CA GLN A 24 -13.44 6.78 -16.25
C GLN A 24 -13.12 7.59 -14.98
N VAL A 25 -13.84 7.34 -13.88
CA VAL A 25 -13.56 8.00 -12.59
C VAL A 25 -12.21 7.56 -12.04
N ALA A 26 -11.90 6.26 -12.07
CA ALA A 26 -10.60 5.73 -11.64
C ALA A 26 -9.45 6.37 -12.44
N ARG A 27 -9.59 6.56 -13.75
CA ARG A 27 -8.59 7.23 -14.58
C ARG A 27 -8.43 8.70 -14.20
N ARG A 28 -9.52 9.42 -13.93
CA ARG A 28 -9.46 10.83 -13.48
C ARG A 28 -8.78 10.94 -12.11
N LEU A 29 -9.17 10.09 -11.17
CA LEU A 29 -8.61 10.03 -9.83
C LEU A 29 -7.12 9.64 -9.86
N ALA A 30 -6.73 8.70 -10.72
CA ALA A 30 -5.32 8.36 -10.93
C ALA A 30 -4.50 9.54 -11.47
N LYS A 31 -5.05 10.30 -12.42
CA LYS A 31 -4.40 11.54 -12.92
C LYS A 31 -4.27 12.59 -11.82
N GLN A 32 -5.30 12.76 -10.99
CA GLN A 32 -5.27 13.70 -9.88
C GLN A 32 -4.24 13.29 -8.83
N LYS A 33 -4.24 12.02 -8.40
CA LYS A 33 -3.23 11.48 -7.47
C LYS A 33 -1.82 11.63 -8.02
N ALA A 34 -1.60 11.35 -9.30
CA ALA A 34 -0.28 11.53 -9.92
C ALA A 34 0.18 12.99 -9.92
N LYS A 35 -0.75 13.95 -10.02
CA LYS A 35 -0.45 15.38 -9.88
C LYS A 35 -0.12 15.72 -8.42
N GLU A 36 -0.96 15.31 -7.48
CA GLU A 36 -0.75 15.52 -6.04
C GLU A 36 0.58 14.92 -5.56
N GLU A 37 0.91 13.70 -5.98
CA GLU A 37 2.20 13.07 -5.68
C GLU A 37 3.38 13.85 -6.26
N ARG A 38 3.24 14.42 -7.46
CA ARG A 38 4.30 15.25 -8.07
C ARG A 38 4.49 16.54 -7.29
N ASP A 39 3.40 17.20 -6.92
CA ASP A 39 3.41 18.45 -6.15
C ASP A 39 4.00 18.21 -4.75
N GLN A 40 3.63 17.10 -4.08
CA GLN A 40 4.23 16.67 -2.81
C GLN A 40 5.74 16.41 -2.96
N ARG A 41 6.17 15.63 -3.97
CA ARG A 41 7.61 15.37 -4.20
C ARG A 41 8.41 16.64 -4.47
N LYS A 42 7.81 17.63 -5.15
CA LYS A 42 8.44 18.93 -5.37
C LYS A 42 8.61 19.67 -4.03
N SER A 43 7.56 19.72 -3.23
CA SER A 43 7.59 20.34 -1.89
C SER A 43 8.61 19.67 -0.96
N ASP A 44 8.64 18.33 -0.92
CA ASP A 44 9.61 17.57 -0.12
C ASP A 44 11.05 17.83 -0.58
N ARG A 45 11.29 17.93 -1.89
CA ARG A 45 12.61 18.28 -2.44
C ARG A 45 13.04 19.69 -2.07
N GLU A 46 12.14 20.66 -2.19
CA GLU A 46 12.41 22.05 -1.79
C GLU A 46 12.72 22.14 -0.29
N GLY A 47 11.96 21.42 0.54
CA GLY A 47 12.24 21.29 1.98
C GLY A 47 13.59 20.65 2.28
N ALA A 48 13.97 19.58 1.57
CA ALA A 48 15.26 18.93 1.72
C ALA A 48 16.43 19.83 1.30
N ILE A 49 16.29 20.58 0.20
CA ILE A 49 17.29 21.56 -0.24
C ILE A 49 17.44 22.68 0.80
N HIS A 50 16.33 23.18 1.34
CA HIS A 50 16.35 24.19 2.39
C HIS A 50 17.09 23.68 3.65
N HIS A 51 16.74 22.49 4.12
CA HIS A 51 17.40 21.86 5.27
C HIS A 51 18.91 21.64 5.01
N TYR A 52 19.29 21.21 3.81
CA TYR A 52 20.69 21.04 3.44
C TYR A 52 21.47 22.36 3.45
N ARG A 53 20.89 23.44 2.91
CA ARG A 53 21.49 24.79 2.93
C ARG A 53 21.73 25.26 4.36
N LEU A 54 20.71 25.18 5.22
CA LEU A 54 20.83 25.55 6.63
C LEU A 54 21.96 24.78 7.33
N HIS A 55 22.02 23.46 7.13
CA HIS A 55 23.08 22.64 7.72
C HIS A 55 24.47 23.00 7.17
N LYS A 56 24.59 23.21 5.85
CA LYS A 56 25.85 23.62 5.22
C LYS A 56 26.33 24.96 5.75
N ASP A 57 25.42 25.93 5.91
CA ASP A 57 25.74 27.27 6.41
C ASP A 57 26.23 27.22 7.87
N LEU A 58 25.60 26.40 8.72
CA LEU A 58 26.07 26.17 10.09
C LEU A 58 27.49 25.60 10.11
N VAL A 59 27.75 24.54 9.34
CA VAL A 59 29.08 23.91 9.27
C VAL A 59 30.12 24.89 8.72
N SER A 60 29.76 25.68 7.69
CA SER A 60 30.67 26.65 7.09
C SER A 60 31.01 27.79 8.05
N LYS A 61 30.02 28.32 8.77
CA LYS A 61 30.21 29.37 9.79
C LYS A 61 31.10 28.88 10.92
N GLU A 62 30.89 27.64 11.39
CA GLU A 62 31.70 27.04 12.45
C GLU A 62 33.16 26.81 12.03
N ARG A 63 33.40 26.39 10.78
CA ARG A 63 34.77 26.25 10.24
C ARG A 63 35.50 27.59 10.17
N LEU A 64 34.79 28.64 9.76
CA LEU A 64 35.33 29.99 9.69
C LEU A 64 35.62 30.51 11.11
N ALA A 65 34.69 30.36 12.05
CA ALA A 65 34.87 30.77 13.43
C ALA A 65 36.10 30.12 14.08
N ARG A 66 36.27 28.80 13.91
CA ARG A 66 37.45 28.08 14.41
C ARG A 66 38.76 28.61 13.85
N ARG A 67 38.77 28.99 12.56
CA ARG A 67 39.95 29.56 11.90
C ARG A 67 40.27 30.95 12.45
N GLU A 68 39.27 31.81 12.59
CA GLU A 68 39.43 33.14 13.19
C GLU A 68 39.93 33.06 14.64
N ASP A 69 39.40 32.12 15.43
CA ASP A 69 39.81 31.95 16.83
C ASP A 69 41.28 31.51 16.94
N TRP A 70 41.73 30.69 15.98
CA TRP A 70 43.12 30.29 15.89
C TRP A 70 44.04 31.43 15.44
N GLU A 71 43.64 32.20 14.43
CA GLU A 71 44.43 33.31 13.87
C GLU A 71 44.52 34.51 14.85
N LEU A 72 43.43 34.82 15.55
CA LEU A 72 43.34 35.97 16.45
C LEU A 72 43.73 35.64 17.90
N ALA A 73 43.70 34.38 18.30
CA ALA A 73 44.02 33.89 19.65
C ALA A 73 43.36 34.74 20.76
N GLY A 74 44.11 35.64 21.40
CA GLY A 74 43.61 36.52 22.48
C GLY A 74 42.68 37.66 22.02
N LEU A 75 42.64 37.94 20.71
CA LEU A 75 41.77 38.95 20.08
C LEU A 75 40.53 38.31 19.42
N ALA A 76 40.24 37.04 19.71
CA ALA A 76 39.07 36.35 19.17
C ALA A 76 37.77 37.10 19.53
N PRO A 77 36.87 37.33 18.56
CA PRO A 77 35.64 38.08 18.81
C PRO A 77 34.70 37.30 19.72
N LYS A 78 34.13 37.98 20.73
CA LYS A 78 33.01 37.45 21.51
C LYS A 78 31.78 37.36 20.61
N ARG A 79 31.30 36.16 20.30
CA ARG A 79 30.16 35.92 19.40
C ARG A 79 28.82 35.80 20.14
N ASP A 80 28.87 35.71 21.46
CA ASP A 80 27.77 35.71 22.41
C ASP A 80 27.30 37.13 22.79
N VAL A 81 27.45 38.11 21.89
CA VAL A 81 27.05 39.51 22.12
C VAL A 81 26.14 40.04 21.01
N GLY A 82 25.52 41.19 21.24
CA GLY A 82 24.61 41.83 20.28
C GLY A 82 23.38 40.97 19.99
N ASN A 83 23.03 40.83 18.71
CA ASN A 83 21.83 40.11 18.27
C ASN A 83 21.85 38.61 18.60
N GLN A 84 23.03 38.02 18.83
CA GLN A 84 23.19 36.60 19.13
C GLN A 84 23.42 36.31 20.60
N LYS A 85 23.33 37.31 21.48
CA LYS A 85 23.63 37.17 22.92
C LYS A 85 22.96 35.95 23.57
N GLU A 86 21.68 35.75 23.31
CA GLU A 86 20.92 34.65 23.91
C GLU A 86 20.83 33.40 23.02
N THR A 87 21.31 33.47 21.77
CA THR A 87 21.06 32.42 20.77
C THR A 87 22.32 31.88 20.10
N TYR A 88 23.50 32.37 20.47
CA TYR A 88 24.76 31.86 19.96
C TYR A 88 24.90 30.38 20.34
N GLY A 89 25.39 29.55 19.42
CA GLY A 89 25.50 28.10 19.60
C GLY A 89 24.18 27.31 19.48
N ALA A 90 23.02 27.96 19.55
CA ALA A 90 21.72 27.29 19.39
C ALA A 90 21.37 27.06 17.92
N VAL A 91 20.65 25.96 17.67
CA VAL A 91 20.20 25.50 16.36
C VAL A 91 18.78 26.01 16.07
N ASP A 92 18.44 26.26 14.81
CA ASP A 92 17.07 26.60 14.44
C ASP A 92 16.10 25.41 14.62
N GLY A 93 14.86 25.70 15.00
CA GLY A 93 13.84 24.68 15.26
C GLY A 93 13.52 23.80 14.04
N GLN A 94 13.77 24.29 12.83
CA GLN A 94 13.59 23.52 11.60
C GLN A 94 14.57 22.34 11.46
N LEU A 95 15.72 22.38 12.16
CA LEU A 95 16.78 21.37 12.08
C LEU A 95 16.69 20.31 13.18
N ILE A 96 15.65 20.37 14.03
CA ILE A 96 15.40 19.37 15.09
C ILE A 96 15.11 18.00 14.45
N GLN A 97 14.26 17.99 13.44
CA GLN A 97 13.90 16.80 12.68
C GLN A 97 14.60 16.83 11.32
N GLY A 98 15.13 15.70 10.86
CA GLY A 98 15.71 15.62 9.52
C GLY A 98 14.63 15.75 8.42
N PRO A 99 14.99 15.86 7.14
CA PRO A 99 14.01 15.93 6.05
C PRO A 99 13.19 14.63 5.95
N LYS A 100 11.97 14.71 5.37
CA LYS A 100 11.18 13.52 5.04
C LYS A 100 11.92 12.71 3.98
N LEU A 101 12.00 11.41 4.17
CA LEU A 101 12.67 10.51 3.23
C LEU A 101 11.66 9.90 2.26
N THR A 102 12.16 9.41 1.12
CA THR A 102 11.38 8.49 0.31
C THR A 102 11.22 7.16 1.05
N LYS A 103 10.17 6.40 0.70
CA LYS A 103 9.91 5.09 1.33
C LYS A 103 11.11 4.16 1.20
N GLU A 104 11.74 4.12 0.03
CA GLU A 104 12.93 3.30 -0.25
C GLU A 104 14.11 3.68 0.66
N GLN A 105 14.41 4.98 0.78
CA GLN A 105 15.47 5.48 1.66
C GLN A 105 15.18 5.19 3.14
N SER A 106 13.92 5.34 3.55
CA SER A 106 13.49 5.02 4.92
C SER A 106 13.67 3.52 5.22
N GLU A 107 13.30 2.65 4.27
CA GLU A 107 13.42 1.20 4.41
C GLU A 107 14.89 0.74 4.44
N GLU A 108 15.76 1.38 3.66
CA GLU A 108 17.19 1.14 3.69
C GLU A 108 17.80 1.49 5.06
N ARG A 109 17.44 2.65 5.63
CA ARG A 109 17.88 3.04 6.99
C ARG A 109 17.34 2.12 8.08
N MET A 110 16.15 1.53 7.87
CA MET A 110 15.50 0.61 8.81
C MET A 110 15.85 -0.87 8.56
N LYS A 111 16.72 -1.18 7.59
CA LYS A 111 17.05 -2.56 7.17
C LYS A 111 17.55 -3.44 8.31
N ASP A 112 18.33 -2.86 9.21
CA ASP A 112 18.88 -3.56 10.38
C ASP A 112 17.82 -3.92 11.42
N PHE A 113 16.61 -3.36 11.31
CA PHE A 113 15.47 -3.63 12.20
C PHE A 113 14.26 -4.20 11.44
N GLY A 114 14.44 -4.81 10.27
CA GLY A 114 13.36 -5.46 9.52
C GLY A 114 12.66 -4.59 8.47
N GLY A 115 13.13 -3.36 8.24
CA GLY A 115 12.67 -2.50 7.14
C GLY A 115 11.22 -2.05 7.31
N ARG A 116 10.33 -2.53 6.43
CA ARG A 116 8.91 -2.12 6.39
C ARG A 116 8.16 -2.43 7.70
N PHE A 117 8.44 -3.59 8.30
CA PHE A 117 7.93 -3.97 9.61
C PHE A 117 9.04 -3.75 10.63
N LEU A 118 8.99 -2.60 11.29
CA LEU A 118 10.05 -2.13 12.18
C LEU A 118 10.02 -2.90 13.50
N SER A 119 11.11 -3.60 13.82
CA SER A 119 11.29 -4.37 15.05
C SER A 119 11.86 -3.57 16.24
N LEU A 120 12.06 -2.26 16.08
CA LEU A 120 12.39 -1.31 17.14
C LEU A 120 11.12 -0.65 17.68
N PHE A 121 11.00 -0.52 19.00
CA PHE A 121 9.82 0.04 19.64
C PHE A 121 10.15 1.07 20.74
N ILE A 122 9.13 1.84 21.13
CA ILE A 122 9.23 2.80 22.24
C ILE A 122 9.46 2.02 23.54
N GLY A 123 10.41 2.49 24.35
CA GLY A 123 10.84 1.84 25.60
C GLY A 123 11.99 0.83 25.43
N ASP A 124 12.40 0.51 24.21
CA ASP A 124 13.61 -0.27 23.99
C ASP A 124 14.86 0.48 24.46
N ARG A 125 15.82 -0.26 25.03
CA ARG A 125 17.15 0.27 25.37
C ARG A 125 18.05 0.18 24.15
N VAL A 126 18.70 1.29 23.82
CA VAL A 126 19.51 1.39 22.62
C VAL A 126 20.83 2.09 22.89
N VAL A 127 21.85 1.72 22.12
CA VAL A 127 23.17 2.36 22.11
C VAL A 127 23.33 3.22 20.86
N LEU A 128 23.90 4.40 21.03
CA LEU A 128 24.26 5.29 19.92
C LEU A 128 25.62 4.91 19.33
N LEU A 129 25.70 4.74 18.02
CA LEU A 129 26.94 4.43 17.30
C LEU A 129 27.66 5.68 16.76
N GLU A 130 26.95 6.78 16.59
CA GLU A 130 27.43 8.01 15.98
C GLU A 130 26.95 9.23 16.77
N GLY A 131 27.56 10.40 16.50
CA GLY A 131 27.24 11.66 17.16
C GLY A 131 28.05 11.93 18.43
N ARG A 132 27.68 13.00 19.14
CA ARG A 132 28.38 13.49 20.35
C ARG A 132 28.32 12.48 21.50
N ASP A 133 27.19 11.78 21.64
CA ASP A 133 26.92 10.83 22.72
C ASP A 133 27.18 9.37 22.31
N LYS A 134 28.13 9.14 21.39
CA LYS A 134 28.50 7.81 20.93
C LYS A 134 28.89 6.88 22.09
N GLY A 135 28.36 5.67 22.10
CA GLY A 135 28.60 4.64 23.11
C GLY A 135 27.69 4.75 24.33
N ARG A 136 26.91 5.82 24.47
CA ARG A 136 25.92 5.94 25.55
C ARG A 136 24.67 5.13 25.24
N ILE A 137 24.05 4.63 26.31
CA ILE A 137 22.83 3.82 26.27
C ILE A 137 21.68 4.67 26.81
N GLY A 138 20.55 4.66 26.11
CA GLY A 138 19.34 5.35 26.53
C GLY A 138 18.08 4.58 26.12
N LYS A 139 16.91 5.06 26.54
CA LYS A 139 15.62 4.47 26.17
C LYS A 139 15.00 5.24 25.01
N VAL A 140 14.38 4.53 24.07
CA VAL A 140 13.68 5.17 22.96
C VAL A 140 12.36 5.77 23.44
N ILE A 141 12.17 7.09 23.27
CA ILE A 141 10.93 7.80 23.61
C ILE A 141 9.98 7.85 22.42
N LYS A 142 10.52 8.18 21.25
CA LYS A 142 9.73 8.41 20.04
C LYS A 142 10.42 7.80 18.82
N ILE A 143 9.61 7.27 17.91
CA ILE A 143 10.07 6.72 16.63
C ILE A 143 9.26 7.36 15.50
N ASP A 144 9.97 8.03 14.59
CA ASP A 144 9.39 8.63 13.38
C ASP A 144 9.76 7.79 12.16
N ARG A 145 8.81 6.94 11.72
CA ARG A 145 9.02 5.98 10.62
C ARG A 145 9.26 6.63 9.27
N ASP A 146 8.64 7.78 9.01
CA ASP A 146 8.74 8.47 7.72
C ASP A 146 10.12 9.11 7.50
N ARG A 147 10.79 9.52 8.59
CA ARG A 147 12.16 10.07 8.55
C ARG A 147 13.22 9.00 8.87
N ALA A 148 12.79 7.82 9.32
CA ALA A 148 13.63 6.77 9.87
C ALA A 148 14.54 7.31 11.01
N GLU A 149 13.94 8.05 11.94
CA GLU A 149 14.61 8.65 13.10
C GLU A 149 13.99 8.15 14.41
N CYS A 150 14.78 8.14 15.47
CA CYS A 150 14.35 7.83 16.82
C CYS A 150 14.90 8.86 17.81
N THR A 151 14.09 9.24 18.79
CA THR A 151 14.48 10.13 19.88
C THR A 151 14.77 9.27 21.10
N VAL A 152 15.94 9.49 21.71
CA VAL A 152 16.44 8.71 22.84
C VAL A 152 16.54 9.62 24.06
N GLU A 153 16.03 9.12 25.19
CA GLU A 153 15.93 9.84 26.46
C GLU A 153 17.30 10.33 26.94
N GLY A 154 17.40 11.63 27.21
CA GLY A 154 18.57 12.31 27.77
C GLY A 154 19.82 12.30 26.86
N LEU A 155 19.71 11.84 25.62
CA LEU A 155 20.84 11.74 24.69
C LEU A 155 20.65 12.61 23.45
N ASN A 156 21.77 12.98 22.82
CA ASN A 156 21.81 13.83 21.65
C ASN A 156 21.09 15.18 21.88
N LEU A 157 21.32 15.74 23.06
CA LEU A 157 20.74 17.01 23.49
C LEU A 157 21.33 18.16 22.66
N ILE A 158 20.46 19.01 22.14
CA ILE A 158 20.80 20.21 21.39
C ILE A 158 20.06 21.41 21.96
N ASP A 159 20.70 22.56 21.88
CA ASP A 159 20.08 23.84 22.20
C ASP A 159 19.35 24.37 20.97
N VAL A 160 18.07 24.71 21.12
CA VAL A 160 17.20 25.13 20.03
C VAL A 160 16.66 26.53 20.28
N LYS A 161 16.74 27.37 19.25
CA LYS A 161 16.17 28.72 19.24
C LYS A 161 14.65 28.64 19.16
N LEU A 162 13.96 29.26 20.12
CA LEU A 162 12.51 29.35 20.11
C LEU A 162 12.04 30.64 19.40
N PRO A 163 11.10 30.52 18.45
CA PRO A 163 10.51 31.69 17.83
C PRO A 163 9.64 32.46 18.83
N GLN A 164 9.51 33.77 18.60
CA GLN A 164 8.83 34.68 19.54
C GLN A 164 7.37 34.30 19.82
N TYR A 165 6.64 33.79 18.82
CA TYR A 165 5.25 33.37 18.98
C TYR A 165 5.09 32.16 19.91
N MET A 166 6.08 31.25 19.99
CA MET A 166 6.06 30.12 20.92
C MET A 166 6.40 30.58 22.35
N ARG A 167 7.31 31.55 22.49
CA ARG A 167 7.67 32.12 23.80
C ARG A 167 6.52 32.85 24.47
N ALA A 168 5.67 33.51 23.68
CA ALA A 168 4.49 34.21 24.21
C ALA A 168 3.38 33.26 24.68
N ALA A 169 3.39 31.99 24.26
CA ALA A 169 2.37 31.01 24.63
C ALA A 169 2.58 30.43 26.04
N ASP A 170 3.83 30.30 26.48
CA ASP A 170 4.19 29.79 27.80
C ASP A 170 4.57 30.96 28.74
N PRO A 171 3.67 31.43 29.63
CA PRO A 171 3.97 32.57 30.50
C PRO A 171 5.09 32.31 31.52
N ASN A 172 5.40 31.03 31.81
CA ASN A 172 6.41 30.64 32.79
C ASN A 172 7.83 30.50 32.24
N ASP A 173 8.03 30.36 30.92
CA ASP A 173 9.37 30.16 30.35
C ASP A 173 9.61 31.07 29.15
N THR A 174 10.26 32.20 29.44
CA THR A 174 10.59 33.27 28.49
C THR A 174 11.95 33.07 27.80
N ARG A 175 12.66 31.97 28.07
CA ARG A 175 14.02 31.73 27.54
C ARG A 175 14.01 31.66 26.01
N ALA A 176 14.98 32.31 25.38
CA ALA A 176 15.15 32.29 23.91
C ALA A 176 15.59 30.92 23.37
N VAL A 177 16.17 30.08 24.23
CA VAL A 177 16.74 28.79 23.88
C VAL A 177 16.24 27.72 24.86
N ARG A 178 15.89 26.55 24.32
CA ARG A 178 15.59 25.34 25.11
C ARG A 178 16.46 24.19 24.65
N THR A 179 16.95 23.41 25.61
CA THR A 179 17.67 22.17 25.35
C THR A 179 16.66 21.04 25.14
N ILE A 180 16.70 20.37 24.00
CA ILE A 180 15.82 19.25 23.68
C ILE A 180 16.60 18.09 23.05
N GLU A 181 16.02 16.90 23.13
CA GLU A 181 16.58 15.70 22.52
C GLU A 181 16.40 15.73 21.00
N LYS A 182 17.51 15.71 20.25
CA LYS A 182 17.46 15.63 18.79
C LYS A 182 17.26 14.17 18.36
N ALA A 183 16.33 13.95 17.45
CA ALA A 183 16.14 12.64 16.85
C ALA A 183 17.40 12.23 16.07
N ILE A 184 17.76 10.96 16.17
CA ILE A 184 18.92 10.36 15.49
C ILE A 184 18.45 9.29 14.52
N SER A 185 19.20 9.08 13.43
CA SER A 185 18.88 8.05 12.43
C SER A 185 18.84 6.66 13.06
N ILE A 186 17.80 5.87 12.76
CA ILE A 186 17.67 4.48 13.23
C ILE A 186 18.89 3.64 12.81
N ALA A 187 19.49 3.93 11.66
CA ALA A 187 20.69 3.25 11.17
C ALA A 187 21.91 3.43 12.09
N SER A 188 21.97 4.52 12.86
CA SER A 188 23.05 4.84 13.79
C SER A 188 22.83 4.32 15.22
N VAL A 189 21.79 3.51 15.41
CA VAL A 189 21.36 3.02 16.73
C VAL A 189 21.31 1.50 16.73
N ARG A 190 21.68 0.86 17.83
CA ARG A 190 21.56 -0.60 18.01
C ARG A 190 20.82 -0.94 19.29
N LEU A 191 20.06 -2.03 19.25
CA LEU A 191 19.31 -2.52 20.40
C LEU A 191 20.28 -3.11 21.42
N VAL A 192 20.11 -2.76 22.69
CA VAL A 192 20.81 -3.37 23.82
C VAL A 192 19.82 -4.25 24.56
N TYR A 193 20.15 -5.52 24.73
CA TYR A 193 19.30 -6.47 25.42
C TYR A 193 20.14 -7.42 26.28
N PRO A 194 19.71 -7.70 27.52
CA PRO A 194 20.39 -8.68 28.37
C PRO A 194 20.16 -10.09 27.82
N LEU A 195 21.23 -10.79 27.48
CA LEU A 195 21.21 -12.19 27.07
C LEU A 195 21.93 -13.04 28.11
N VAL A 196 21.38 -14.23 28.36
CA VAL A 196 22.01 -15.25 29.21
C VAL A 196 22.94 -16.06 28.32
N ASP A 197 24.21 -16.14 28.71
CA ASP A 197 25.18 -17.00 28.04
C ASP A 197 24.87 -18.48 28.38
N SER A 198 24.86 -19.34 27.36
CA SER A 198 24.48 -20.75 27.52
C SER A 198 25.53 -21.56 28.28
N GLU A 199 26.80 -21.17 28.20
CA GLU A 199 27.90 -21.90 28.85
C GLU A 199 28.11 -21.45 30.29
N THR A 200 28.09 -20.14 30.53
CA THR A 200 28.38 -19.57 31.85
C THR A 200 27.14 -19.30 32.70
N GLY A 201 25.95 -19.24 32.11
CA GLY A 201 24.70 -18.89 32.81
C GLY A 201 24.63 -17.42 33.27
N VAL A 202 25.64 -16.60 32.98
CA VAL A 202 25.69 -15.19 33.39
C VAL A 202 24.92 -14.34 32.40
N THR A 203 24.05 -13.46 32.92
CA THR A 203 23.34 -12.48 32.08
C THR A 203 24.25 -11.29 31.81
N ARG A 204 24.49 -10.98 30.53
CA ARG A 204 25.28 -9.83 30.09
C ARG A 204 24.48 -8.96 29.14
N GLU A 205 24.69 -7.65 29.18
CA GLU A 205 24.11 -6.74 28.21
C GLU A 205 24.84 -6.87 26.88
N VAL A 206 24.10 -7.20 25.82
CA VAL A 206 24.67 -7.41 24.49
C VAL A 206 24.09 -6.40 23.52
N ILE A 207 24.96 -5.89 22.64
CA ILE A 207 24.56 -5.03 21.52
C ILE A 207 24.14 -5.93 20.36
N ILE A 208 22.88 -5.81 19.95
CA ILE A 208 22.31 -6.58 18.85
C ILE A 208 22.54 -5.82 17.55
N LYS A 209 23.35 -6.41 16.67
CA LYS A 209 23.71 -5.81 15.38
C LYS A 209 22.53 -5.69 14.42
N ARG A 210 21.63 -6.68 14.40
CA ARG A 210 20.52 -6.77 13.46
C ARG A 210 19.34 -7.53 14.08
N LEU A 211 18.14 -7.10 13.76
CA LEU A 211 16.88 -7.79 14.02
C LEU A 211 16.17 -8.14 12.71
N VAL A 212 15.62 -9.34 12.66
CA VAL A 212 14.80 -9.83 11.55
C VAL A 212 13.40 -10.11 12.06
N ASN A 213 12.42 -9.89 11.19
CA ASN A 213 11.03 -10.19 11.51
C ASN A 213 10.82 -11.70 11.43
N GLY A 214 10.26 -12.28 12.48
CA GLY A 214 9.71 -13.62 12.47
C GLY A 214 8.44 -13.73 11.63
N PRO A 215 7.69 -14.84 11.73
CA PRO A 215 6.45 -15.01 11.00
C PRO A 215 5.45 -13.89 11.34
N ILE A 216 4.93 -13.24 10.31
CA ILE A 216 4.00 -12.10 10.44
C ILE A 216 2.57 -12.61 10.40
N PHE A 217 1.84 -12.44 11.49
CA PHE A 217 0.43 -12.78 11.59
C PHE A 217 -0.44 -11.53 11.39
N HIS A 218 -1.34 -11.60 10.42
CA HIS A 218 -2.26 -10.51 10.07
C HIS A 218 -3.68 -10.86 10.55
N ASP A 219 -4.22 -10.07 11.47
CA ASP A 219 -5.61 -10.18 11.89
C ASP A 219 -6.50 -9.27 11.02
N LYS A 220 -7.41 -9.87 10.26
CA LYS A 220 -8.32 -9.15 9.37
C LYS A 220 -9.44 -8.41 10.12
N HIS A 221 -9.87 -8.94 11.28
CA HIS A 221 -10.96 -8.35 12.05
C HIS A 221 -10.47 -7.10 12.79
N MET A 222 -9.33 -7.21 13.49
CA MET A 222 -8.71 -6.10 14.20
C MET A 222 -7.88 -5.18 13.29
N ARG A 223 -7.59 -5.59 12.05
CA ARG A 223 -6.69 -4.91 11.09
C ARG A 223 -5.29 -4.66 11.66
N THR A 224 -4.85 -5.52 12.57
CA THR A 224 -3.54 -5.46 13.22
C THR A 224 -2.61 -6.54 12.69
N ALA A 225 -1.32 -6.23 12.57
CA ALA A 225 -0.27 -7.21 12.28
C ALA A 225 0.62 -7.38 13.51
N ARG A 226 0.95 -8.62 13.86
CA ARG A 226 1.89 -8.97 14.93
C ARG A 226 3.01 -9.85 14.38
N TRP A 227 4.23 -9.61 14.85
CA TRP A 227 5.38 -10.43 14.50
C TRP A 227 6.33 -10.52 15.69
N ALA A 228 7.15 -11.57 15.69
CA ALA A 228 8.26 -11.71 16.62
C ALA A 228 9.50 -10.99 16.07
N ARG A 229 10.34 -10.47 16.95
CA ARG A 229 11.64 -9.87 16.59
C ARG A 229 12.74 -10.85 16.96
N ILE A 230 13.48 -11.30 15.96
CA ILE A 230 14.43 -12.42 16.07
C ILE A 230 15.84 -11.92 15.79
N VAL A 231 16.79 -12.32 16.63
CA VAL A 231 18.21 -12.13 16.36
C VAL A 231 18.67 -13.19 15.34
N PRO A 232 19.09 -12.80 14.13
CA PRO A 232 19.52 -13.76 13.12
C PRO A 232 20.77 -14.53 13.59
N GLY A 233 20.85 -15.81 13.25
CA GLY A 233 21.95 -16.70 13.65
C GLY A 233 21.68 -17.40 14.99
N LEU A 234 21.35 -16.64 16.04
CA LEU A 234 21.02 -17.19 17.36
C LEU A 234 19.57 -17.65 17.47
N ASN A 235 18.69 -17.19 16.59
CA ASN A 235 17.24 -17.46 16.60
C ASN A 235 16.56 -17.13 17.95
N ILE A 236 17.16 -16.25 18.74
CA ILE A 236 16.60 -15.79 20.00
C ILE A 236 15.51 -14.77 19.68
N THR A 237 14.31 -15.03 20.19
CA THR A 237 13.19 -14.10 20.10
C THR A 237 13.27 -13.10 21.24
N ILE A 238 13.31 -11.81 20.91
CA ILE A 238 13.33 -10.76 21.92
C ILE A 238 11.89 -10.30 22.18
N PRO A 239 11.46 -10.23 23.44
CA PRO A 239 10.14 -9.70 23.75
C PRO A 239 10.04 -8.21 23.40
N TRP A 240 8.83 -7.77 23.10
CA TRP A 240 8.53 -6.34 22.98
C TRP A 240 8.58 -5.67 24.36
N PRO A 241 8.97 -4.39 24.44
CA PRO A 241 8.91 -3.66 25.69
C PRO A 241 7.46 -3.60 26.20
N LYS A 242 7.28 -3.68 27.53
CA LYS A 242 5.96 -3.60 28.15
C LYS A 242 5.40 -2.20 27.91
N LYS A 243 4.27 -2.13 27.21
CA LYS A 243 3.52 -0.89 27.04
C LYS A 243 2.42 -0.83 28.08
N GLU A 244 2.26 0.33 28.72
CA GLU A 244 1.07 0.58 29.52
C GLU A 244 -0.16 0.56 28.61
N PRO A 245 -1.23 -0.17 28.99
CA PRO A 245 -2.44 -0.16 28.20
C PRO A 245 -2.97 1.28 28.14
N PRO A 246 -3.31 1.79 26.95
CA PRO A 246 -3.91 3.11 26.84
C PRO A 246 -5.18 3.15 27.70
N GLN A 247 -5.26 4.15 28.57
CA GLN A 247 -6.45 4.40 29.38
C GLN A 247 -7.51 5.00 28.46
N HIS A 248 -8.58 4.25 28.24
CA HIS A 248 -9.75 4.74 27.54
C HIS A 248 -10.72 5.22 28.61
N GLN A 249 -11.13 6.48 28.52
CA GLN A 249 -12.10 7.07 29.43
C GLN A 249 -13.39 7.29 28.65
N ASP A 250 -14.48 6.75 29.19
CA ASP A 250 -15.82 6.96 28.66
C ASP A 250 -16.16 8.45 28.79
N GLN A 251 -16.50 9.07 27.67
CA GLN A 251 -16.93 10.46 27.62
C GLN A 251 -18.44 10.54 27.81
N ALA A 252 -18.94 11.67 28.30
CA ALA A 252 -20.38 11.88 28.45
C ALA A 252 -21.17 11.83 27.12
N ALA A 253 -20.49 12.02 26.00
CA ALA A 253 -21.07 11.90 24.65
C ALA A 253 -21.06 10.46 24.12
N ASP A 254 -20.42 9.52 24.82
CA ASP A 254 -20.37 8.13 24.41
C ASP A 254 -21.67 7.41 24.77
N THR A 255 -21.98 6.37 24.00
CA THR A 255 -23.13 5.50 24.28
C THR A 255 -22.76 4.50 25.36
N LEU A 256 -23.69 4.21 26.27
CA LEU A 256 -23.49 3.20 27.29
C LEU A 256 -23.30 1.83 26.64
N ARG A 257 -22.41 1.01 27.20
CA ARG A 257 -22.15 -0.34 26.72
C ARG A 257 -23.42 -1.19 26.61
N LEU A 258 -24.34 -1.02 27.57
CA LEU A 258 -25.62 -1.71 27.58
C LEU A 258 -26.40 -1.45 26.30
N ASP A 259 -26.47 -0.18 25.86
CA ASP A 259 -27.21 0.26 24.68
C ASP A 259 -26.54 -0.22 23.37
N VAL A 260 -25.21 -0.22 23.33
CA VAL A 260 -24.43 -0.68 22.16
C VAL A 260 -24.60 -2.17 21.90
N ASP A 261 -24.61 -2.97 22.98
CA ASP A 261 -24.69 -4.43 22.87
C ASP A 261 -26.13 -4.93 22.65
N VAL A 262 -27.16 -4.05 22.69
CA VAL A 262 -28.56 -4.45 22.43
C VAL A 262 -28.76 -4.87 20.98
N LYS A 263 -29.18 -6.13 20.80
CA LYS A 263 -29.51 -6.70 19.48
C LYS A 263 -30.97 -6.43 19.11
N ASN A 264 -31.24 -5.22 18.62
CA ASN A 264 -32.61 -4.79 18.24
C ASN A 264 -33.02 -5.16 16.80
N PHE A 265 -32.08 -5.52 15.93
CA PHE A 265 -32.40 -5.81 14.53
C PHE A 265 -33.02 -7.21 14.38
N VAL A 266 -34.30 -7.24 14.04
CA VAL A 266 -35.03 -8.48 13.69
C VAL A 266 -35.23 -8.52 12.17
N PRO A 267 -34.64 -9.49 11.46
CA PRO A 267 -34.79 -9.58 10.01
C PRO A 267 -36.21 -9.99 9.63
N THR A 268 -36.87 -9.19 8.80
CA THR A 268 -38.20 -9.46 8.25
C THR A 268 -38.13 -9.78 6.76
N LEU A 269 -38.95 -10.73 6.30
CA LEU A 269 -38.98 -11.14 4.88
C LEU A 269 -40.01 -10.36 4.05
N LEU A 270 -41.21 -10.16 4.61
CA LEU A 270 -42.34 -9.53 3.90
C LEU A 270 -42.26 -8.00 3.92
N THR A 271 -41.73 -7.44 5.01
CA THR A 271 -41.55 -6.01 5.18
C THR A 271 -40.07 -5.66 5.03
N PRO A 272 -39.73 -4.60 4.28
CA PRO A 272 -38.36 -4.10 4.27
C PRO A 272 -37.99 -3.56 5.67
N PRO A 273 -36.70 -3.60 6.05
CA PRO A 273 -36.26 -3.14 7.38
C PRO A 273 -36.41 -1.63 7.59
N MET A 274 -36.56 -0.86 6.51
CA MET A 274 -36.77 0.58 6.50
C MET A 274 -37.82 0.93 5.43
N PRO A 275 -38.49 2.08 5.53
CA PRO A 275 -39.41 2.56 4.48
C PRO A 275 -38.72 2.63 3.11
N PRO A 276 -39.44 2.33 2.01
CA PRO A 276 -38.85 2.28 0.67
C PRO A 276 -38.30 3.62 0.19
N SER A 277 -38.79 4.75 0.72
CA SER A 277 -38.27 6.10 0.43
C SER A 277 -36.79 6.26 0.78
N VAL A 278 -36.33 5.62 1.86
CA VAL A 278 -34.94 5.70 2.35
C VAL A 278 -33.94 5.13 1.33
N ILE A 279 -34.38 4.24 0.44
CA ILE A 279 -33.50 3.67 -0.59
C ILE A 279 -33.00 4.75 -1.56
N ASP A 280 -33.82 5.74 -1.87
CA ASP A 280 -33.46 6.82 -2.79
C ASP A 280 -32.51 7.85 -2.14
N GLU A 281 -32.47 7.91 -0.80
CA GLU A 281 -31.49 8.69 -0.03
C GLU A 281 -30.14 7.96 0.07
N LEU A 282 -30.17 6.68 0.39
CA LEU A 282 -28.95 5.84 0.51
C LEU A 282 -28.21 5.71 -0.83
N ARG A 283 -28.94 5.75 -1.95
CA ARG A 283 -28.35 5.69 -3.29
C ARG A 283 -29.14 6.53 -4.29
N ASN A 284 -28.41 7.21 -5.16
CA ASN A 284 -29.04 7.88 -6.29
C ASN A 284 -29.69 6.86 -7.26
N LYS A 285 -31.02 6.92 -7.38
CA LYS A 285 -31.88 6.09 -8.25
C LYS A 285 -31.44 6.08 -9.72
N TYR A 286 -30.96 7.21 -10.23
CA TYR A 286 -30.55 7.43 -11.62
C TYR A 286 -29.04 7.37 -11.83
N SER A 287 -28.29 6.86 -10.85
CA SER A 287 -26.84 6.74 -10.94
C SER A 287 -26.42 5.81 -12.08
N LYS A 288 -25.45 6.28 -12.87
CA LYS A 288 -24.76 5.46 -13.89
C LYS A 288 -23.99 4.26 -13.31
N PHE A 289 -23.77 4.24 -11.99
CA PHE A 289 -23.12 3.14 -11.27
C PHE A 289 -24.10 2.11 -10.70
N ARG A 290 -25.41 2.30 -10.90
CA ARG A 290 -26.44 1.36 -10.47
C ARG A 290 -26.22 0.00 -11.15
N THR A 291 -26.23 -1.07 -10.36
CA THR A 291 -26.09 -2.46 -10.83
C THR A 291 -27.32 -3.32 -10.54
N ARG A 292 -28.10 -2.96 -9.52
CA ARG A 292 -29.35 -3.65 -9.14
C ARG A 292 -30.53 -2.90 -9.76
N HIS A 293 -31.13 -3.49 -10.79
CA HIS A 293 -32.26 -2.92 -11.55
C HIS A 293 -33.54 -3.70 -11.31
N ASP A 294 -34.66 -3.01 -11.44
CA ASP A 294 -36.00 -3.58 -11.31
C ASP A 294 -36.32 -4.43 -12.56
N SER A 295 -37.19 -5.43 -12.45
CA SER A 295 -37.56 -6.32 -13.56
C SER A 295 -38.14 -5.56 -14.73
N GLU A 296 -39.04 -4.61 -14.46
CA GLU A 296 -39.67 -3.74 -15.46
C GLU A 296 -38.65 -2.96 -16.29
N TYR A 297 -37.59 -2.44 -15.65
CA TYR A 297 -36.52 -1.73 -16.34
C TYR A 297 -35.74 -2.66 -17.27
N ILE A 298 -35.45 -3.89 -16.82
CA ILE A 298 -34.75 -4.88 -17.63
C ILE A 298 -35.63 -5.29 -18.81
N GLU A 299 -36.92 -5.53 -18.60
CA GLU A 299 -37.88 -5.88 -19.65
C GLU A 299 -37.99 -4.78 -20.70
N LYS A 300 -38.09 -3.52 -20.29
CA LYS A 300 -38.04 -2.36 -21.19
C LYS A 300 -36.74 -2.31 -21.99
N LYS A 301 -35.59 -2.62 -21.37
CA LYS A 301 -34.32 -2.71 -22.11
C LYS A 301 -34.24 -3.93 -23.03
N MET A 302 -34.93 -5.02 -22.70
CA MET A 302 -35.04 -6.16 -23.59
C MET A 302 -35.94 -5.89 -24.79
N SER A 303 -37.06 -5.16 -24.61
CA SER A 303 -37.93 -4.79 -25.73
C SER A 303 -37.23 -3.84 -26.68
N GLU A 304 -36.53 -2.82 -26.17
CA GLU A 304 -35.70 -1.91 -26.98
C GLU A 304 -34.67 -2.69 -27.82
N GLU A 305 -34.02 -3.71 -27.23
CA GLU A 305 -33.03 -4.54 -27.93
C GLU A 305 -33.68 -5.50 -28.93
N ALA A 306 -34.83 -6.09 -28.60
CA ALA A 306 -35.60 -6.92 -29.52
C ALA A 306 -36.06 -6.12 -30.74
N GLU A 307 -36.62 -4.93 -30.54
CA GLU A 307 -37.03 -4.01 -31.60
C GLU A 307 -35.84 -3.64 -32.50
N SER A 308 -34.67 -3.38 -31.92
CA SER A 308 -33.45 -3.09 -32.69
C SER A 308 -33.00 -4.29 -33.53
N LEU A 309 -33.09 -5.51 -32.99
CA LEU A 309 -32.77 -6.75 -33.70
C LEU A 309 -33.79 -7.04 -34.80
N GLU A 310 -35.06 -6.75 -34.56
CA GLU A 310 -36.13 -6.85 -35.55
C GLU A 310 -35.94 -5.85 -36.69
N GLN A 311 -35.62 -4.59 -36.40
CA GLN A 311 -35.27 -3.60 -37.41
C GLN A 311 -34.07 -4.04 -38.26
N LEU A 312 -33.00 -4.55 -37.63
CA LEU A 312 -31.86 -5.14 -38.34
C LEU A 312 -32.27 -6.38 -39.16
N SER A 313 -33.26 -7.14 -38.70
CA SER A 313 -33.79 -8.30 -39.42
C SER A 313 -34.67 -7.92 -40.61
N LYS A 314 -35.38 -6.79 -40.58
CA LYS A 314 -36.18 -6.29 -41.70
C LYS A 314 -35.33 -6.02 -42.94
N ALA A 315 -34.06 -5.64 -42.77
CA ALA A 315 -33.11 -5.54 -43.88
C ALA A 315 -32.89 -6.87 -44.63
N LYS A 316 -33.19 -8.03 -44.00
CA LYS A 316 -33.14 -9.34 -44.66
C LYS A 316 -34.25 -9.52 -45.69
N LEU A 317 -35.38 -8.83 -45.54
CA LEU A 317 -36.52 -8.90 -46.48
C LEU A 317 -36.18 -8.27 -47.83
N MET A 318 -35.23 -7.32 -47.86
CA MET A 318 -34.77 -6.64 -49.08
C MET A 318 -33.61 -7.39 -49.78
N ARG A 319 -33.46 -8.69 -49.55
CA ARG A 319 -32.40 -9.48 -50.18
C ARG A 319 -32.76 -9.84 -51.61
N THR A 320 -31.76 -9.84 -52.50
CA THR A 320 -31.93 -10.33 -53.86
C THR A 320 -31.95 -11.87 -53.90
N PRO A 321 -32.64 -12.49 -54.86
CA PRO A 321 -32.74 -13.95 -54.97
C PRO A 321 -31.38 -14.66 -55.01
N LEU A 322 -30.39 -14.08 -55.72
CA LEU A 322 -29.01 -14.60 -55.74
C LEU A 322 -28.36 -14.64 -54.35
N LYS A 323 -28.61 -13.64 -53.50
CA LYS A 323 -28.10 -13.58 -52.13
C LYS A 323 -28.77 -14.61 -51.23
N GLU A 324 -30.04 -14.92 -51.45
CA GLU A 324 -30.77 -15.96 -50.71
C GLU A 324 -30.26 -17.36 -51.08
N ALA A 325 -30.10 -17.64 -52.37
CA ALA A 325 -29.51 -18.89 -52.86
C ALA A 325 -28.09 -19.11 -52.28
N ALA A 326 -27.25 -18.07 -52.28
CA ALA A 326 -25.92 -18.13 -51.67
C ALA A 326 -25.97 -18.40 -50.15
N GLN A 327 -26.97 -17.87 -49.44
CA GLN A 327 -27.13 -18.12 -48.01
C GLN A 327 -27.60 -19.56 -47.73
N LEU A 328 -28.50 -20.10 -48.55
CA LEU A 328 -28.91 -21.50 -48.47
C LEU A 328 -27.71 -22.43 -48.70
N GLN A 329 -26.90 -22.17 -49.74
CA GLN A 329 -25.67 -22.91 -49.97
C GLN A 329 -24.69 -22.80 -48.79
N ARG A 330 -24.56 -21.63 -48.15
CA ARG A 330 -23.75 -21.47 -46.93
C ARG A 330 -24.29 -22.28 -45.75
N LYS A 331 -25.61 -22.33 -45.54
CA LYS A 331 -26.23 -23.15 -44.50
C LYS A 331 -25.96 -24.63 -44.76
N VAL A 332 -26.12 -25.10 -46.00
CA VAL A 332 -25.81 -26.47 -46.42
C VAL A 332 -24.33 -26.79 -46.19
N LYS A 333 -23.41 -25.92 -46.62
CA LYS A 333 -21.97 -26.09 -46.37
C LYS A 333 -21.62 -26.11 -44.89
N LYS A 334 -22.25 -25.25 -44.08
CA LYS A 334 -22.03 -25.22 -42.62
C LYS A 334 -22.58 -26.48 -41.93
N ALA A 335 -23.70 -27.01 -42.40
CA ALA A 335 -24.31 -28.24 -41.89
C ALA A 335 -23.49 -29.49 -42.24
N LYS A 336 -22.83 -29.51 -43.42
CA LYS A 336 -21.88 -30.57 -43.79
C LYS A 336 -20.64 -30.62 -42.87
N GLY A 337 -20.35 -29.55 -42.14
CA GLY A 337 -19.20 -29.49 -41.26
C GLY A 337 -17.87 -29.47 -42.03
N ARG A 338 -16.79 -29.83 -41.36
CA ARG A 338 -15.50 -30.08 -42.01
C ARG A 338 -15.34 -31.59 -42.12
N ASP A 339 -14.99 -32.06 -43.31
CA ASP A 339 -14.69 -33.47 -43.51
C ASP A 339 -13.47 -33.85 -42.66
N ILE A 340 -13.60 -34.92 -41.88
CA ILE A 340 -12.53 -35.45 -41.03
C ILE A 340 -11.73 -36.42 -41.89
N LEU A 341 -10.41 -36.24 -41.97
CA LEU A 341 -9.53 -37.15 -42.70
C LEU A 341 -9.60 -38.54 -42.08
N THR A 342 -9.83 -39.56 -42.92
CA THR A 342 -9.85 -40.94 -42.45
C THR A 342 -8.45 -41.39 -42.03
N PRO A 343 -8.33 -42.34 -41.09
CA PRO A 343 -7.03 -42.83 -40.62
C PRO A 343 -6.11 -43.32 -41.75
N ASP A 344 -6.67 -43.96 -42.78
CA ASP A 344 -5.92 -44.43 -43.96
C ASP A 344 -5.41 -43.29 -44.86
N MET A 345 -6.12 -42.17 -44.92
CA MET A 345 -5.62 -40.97 -45.59
C MET A 345 -4.47 -40.33 -44.80
N LEU A 346 -4.53 -40.38 -43.47
CA LEU A 346 -3.47 -39.87 -42.59
C LEU A 346 -2.19 -40.71 -42.68
N THR A 347 -2.29 -42.04 -42.78
CA THR A 347 -1.13 -42.92 -42.99
C THR A 347 -0.49 -42.68 -44.36
N LYS A 348 -1.30 -42.53 -45.43
CA LYS A 348 -0.81 -42.15 -46.77
C LYS A 348 -0.10 -40.81 -46.76
N ILE A 349 -0.65 -39.79 -46.10
CA ILE A 349 0.01 -38.50 -45.90
C ILE A 349 1.33 -38.68 -45.13
N GLY A 350 1.34 -39.49 -44.07
CA GLY A 350 2.54 -39.81 -43.29
C GLY A 350 3.65 -40.48 -44.11
N THR A 351 3.32 -41.43 -44.99
CA THR A 351 4.30 -42.09 -45.87
C THR A 351 4.93 -41.14 -46.90
N ILE A 352 4.16 -40.18 -47.43
CA ILE A 352 4.68 -39.16 -48.35
C ILE A 352 5.60 -38.19 -47.61
N ILE A 353 5.24 -37.80 -46.38
CA ILE A 353 6.09 -36.96 -45.51
C ILE A 353 7.40 -37.69 -45.19
N ALA A 354 7.35 -38.99 -44.87
CA ALA A 354 8.53 -39.81 -44.59
C ALA A 354 9.45 -39.93 -45.82
N LYS A 355 8.89 -40.17 -47.02
CA LYS A 355 9.63 -40.22 -48.28
C LYS A 355 10.31 -38.90 -48.64
N THR A 356 9.63 -37.78 -48.44
CA THR A 356 10.15 -36.44 -48.79
C THR A 356 11.15 -35.89 -47.77
N ARG A 357 11.03 -36.28 -46.50
CA ARG A 357 11.98 -35.89 -45.43
C ARG A 357 13.12 -36.89 -45.20
N GLY A 358 13.19 -37.97 -45.97
CA GLY A 358 14.26 -38.96 -45.92
C GLY A 358 14.36 -39.73 -44.60
N THR A 359 13.29 -39.75 -43.80
CA THR A 359 13.26 -40.38 -42.47
C THR A 359 12.36 -41.61 -42.52
N SER A 360 12.92 -42.82 -42.36
CA SER A 360 12.13 -44.04 -42.24
C SER A 360 11.51 -44.12 -40.84
N MET A 361 10.18 -44.14 -40.76
CA MET A 361 9.46 -44.40 -39.51
C MET A 361 9.01 -45.87 -39.46
N PRO A 362 9.14 -46.54 -38.30
CA PRO A 362 8.72 -47.92 -38.12
C PRO A 362 7.20 -48.04 -38.06
N PHE A 363 6.69 -49.13 -38.62
CA PHE A 363 5.28 -49.51 -38.62
C PHE A 363 4.80 -49.79 -37.18
N THR A 364 3.86 -48.99 -36.68
CA THR A 364 3.12 -49.27 -35.44
C THR A 364 1.66 -49.56 -35.77
N GLU A 365 1.22 -50.78 -35.43
CA GLU A 365 -0.16 -51.23 -35.55
C GLU A 365 -1.11 -50.39 -34.68
N ILE A 366 -2.22 -49.95 -35.26
CA ILE A 366 -3.30 -49.26 -34.55
C ILE A 366 -4.33 -50.32 -34.11
N PRO A 367 -4.63 -50.47 -32.80
CA PRO A 367 -5.65 -51.41 -32.35
C PRO A 367 -7.05 -50.96 -32.79
N LYS A 368 -7.87 -51.92 -33.24
CA LYS A 368 -9.26 -51.72 -33.67
C LYS A 368 -10.08 -51.08 -32.54
N SER A 369 -10.53 -49.83 -32.74
CA SER A 369 -11.51 -49.19 -31.85
C SER A 369 -12.92 -49.70 -32.17
N GLN A 370 -13.57 -50.24 -31.14
CA GLN A 370 -14.92 -50.80 -31.14
C GLN A 370 -16.00 -49.76 -31.50
N ASP A 371 -17.12 -50.28 -32.02
CA ASP A 371 -18.29 -49.54 -32.49
C ASP A 371 -18.87 -48.58 -31.43
N PRO A 372 -19.43 -47.41 -31.82
CA PRO A 372 -20.16 -46.56 -30.91
C PRO A 372 -21.57 -47.11 -30.66
N LEU A 373 -21.79 -47.57 -29.43
CA LEU A 373 -23.09 -47.79 -28.81
C LEU A 373 -24.01 -46.58 -29.01
N THR A 374 -25.22 -46.89 -29.46
CA THR A 374 -26.43 -46.09 -29.36
C THR A 374 -26.62 -45.53 -27.95
N THR A 375 -26.83 -44.22 -27.84
CA THR A 375 -27.48 -43.61 -26.67
C THR A 375 -28.59 -42.68 -27.16
N SER A 376 -29.80 -43.25 -27.17
CA SER A 376 -31.05 -42.53 -27.06
C SER A 376 -31.44 -42.49 -25.58
N CYS A 377 -31.42 -41.30 -24.97
CA CYS A 377 -32.37 -40.76 -23.99
C CYS A 377 -31.81 -39.46 -23.39
#